data_AF-A0A109REF0-F1
#
_entry.id   AF-A0A109REF0-F1
#
_cell.length_a   1.000
_cell.length_b   1.000
_cell.length_c   1.000
_cell.angle_alpha   90.00
_cell.angle_beta   90.00
_cell.angle_gamma   90.00
#
_symmetry.space_group_name_H-M   'P 1'
#
loop_
_entity.id
_entity.type
_entity.pdbx_description
1 polymer ?
#
loop_
_entity_poly.entity_id
_entity_poly.type
_entity_poly.pdbx_seq_one_letter_code
_entity_poly.pdbx_strand_id
1 'polypeptide(L)'
;MISTSTSITLATMSLLFTVALLGIAIYEKIKGNPVKRILLVALIPFILLLVFSSKRLSPRILKDNPAQTTRRVCELTGYDPKGVEKEDGDISETPKRDKFKLYRLKDHGVINVTDDEKRVNSFSIYNVDKGFILELFKELDYPITDQFSEVNESETMSFDNTDNIGTLLIYNKDNNNYSISIMYNSNEFKEMKGMVDFLRRSTIRKKTSLTDDDYWNSDLWSYDLD
;
A
#
# COMPACT_ATOMS: atom_id res chain seq x y z
N MET A 1 6.48 -16.85 6.72
CA MET A 1 5.90 -16.45 5.40
C MET A 1 6.71 -17.11 4.30
N ILE A 2 6.07 -17.73 3.29
CA ILE A 2 6.77 -18.23 2.09
C ILE A 2 7.07 -17.02 1.19
N SER A 3 8.30 -16.91 0.69
CA SER A 3 8.67 -15.81 -0.21
C SER A 3 7.97 -15.93 -1.56
N THR A 4 7.87 -14.83 -2.29
CA THR A 4 7.28 -14.79 -3.64
C THR A 4 8.04 -15.71 -4.60
N SER A 5 9.38 -15.73 -4.52
CA SER A 5 10.22 -16.62 -5.34
C SER A 5 9.96 -18.09 -5.05
N THR A 6 9.92 -18.49 -3.77
CA THR A 6 9.61 -19.87 -3.38
C THR A 6 8.20 -20.29 -3.82
N SER A 7 7.22 -19.39 -3.74
CA SER A 7 5.85 -19.66 -4.21
C SER A 7 5.80 -19.88 -5.73
N ILE A 8 6.59 -19.12 -6.51
CA ILE A 8 6.71 -19.30 -7.96
C ILE A 8 7.33 -20.66 -8.27
N THR A 9 8.45 -21.00 -7.63
CA THR A 9 9.11 -22.29 -7.85
C THR A 9 8.16 -23.46 -7.55
N LEU A 10 7.42 -23.40 -6.44
CA LEU A 10 6.44 -24.41 -6.06
C LEU A 10 5.26 -24.51 -7.04
N ALA A 11 4.76 -23.39 -7.54
CA ALA A 11 3.70 -23.36 -8.55
C ALA A 11 4.19 -23.97 -9.88
N THR A 12 5.39 -23.61 -10.33
CA THR A 12 5.98 -24.14 -11.58
C THR A 12 6.24 -25.64 -11.48
N MET A 13 6.76 -26.13 -10.36
CA MET A 13 6.95 -27.57 -10.16
C MET A 13 5.61 -28.33 -10.11
N SER A 14 4.61 -27.76 -9.44
CA SER A 14 3.26 -28.35 -9.37
C SER A 14 2.61 -28.41 -10.75
N LEU A 15 2.80 -27.38 -11.59
CA LEU A 15 2.32 -27.35 -12.97
C LEU A 15 2.95 -28.47 -13.80
N LEU A 16 4.28 -28.56 -13.79
CA LEU A 16 5.01 -29.59 -14.55
C LEU A 16 4.60 -30.99 -14.13
N PHE A 17 4.44 -31.22 -12.82
CA PHE A 17 4.00 -32.49 -12.29
C PHE A 17 2.57 -32.85 -12.70
N THR A 18 1.66 -31.87 -12.69
CA THR A 18 0.28 -32.04 -13.17
C THR A 18 0.24 -32.38 -14.66
N VAL A 19 1.02 -31.68 -15.49
CA VAL A 19 1.12 -31.94 -16.94
C VAL A 19 1.68 -33.34 -17.21
N ALA A 20 2.71 -33.77 -16.47
CA ALA A 20 3.26 -35.11 -16.60
C ALA A 20 2.23 -36.20 -16.25
N LEU A 21 1.50 -36.04 -15.15
CA LEU A 21 0.45 -37.00 -14.74
C LEU A 21 -0.71 -37.04 -15.74
N LEU A 22 -1.11 -35.90 -16.30
CA LEU A 22 -2.10 -35.84 -17.37
C LEU A 22 -1.59 -36.55 -18.64
N GLY A 23 -0.33 -36.36 -19.01
CA GLY A 23 0.29 -37.07 -20.13
C GLY A 23 0.29 -38.59 -19.94
N ILE A 24 0.63 -39.07 -18.73
CA ILE A 24 0.56 -40.49 -18.38
C ILE A 24 -0.89 -40.99 -18.43
N ALA A 25 -1.84 -40.22 -17.90
CA ALA A 25 -3.26 -40.60 -17.95
C ALA A 25 -3.76 -40.74 -19.40
N ILE A 26 -3.39 -39.83 -20.29
CA ILE A 26 -3.75 -39.91 -21.71
C ILE A 26 -3.14 -41.16 -22.35
N TYR A 27 -1.86 -41.43 -22.09
CA TYR A 27 -1.17 -42.62 -22.60
C TYR A 27 -1.82 -43.94 -22.15
N GLU A 28 -2.11 -44.05 -20.85
CA GLU A 28 -2.78 -45.22 -20.26
C GLU A 28 -4.21 -45.38 -20.81
N LYS A 29 -4.91 -44.27 -21.06
CA LYS A 29 -6.24 -44.31 -21.70
C LYS A 29 -6.17 -44.89 -23.11
N ILE A 30 -5.16 -44.50 -23.90
CA ILE A 30 -4.94 -45.02 -25.26
C ILE A 30 -4.67 -46.53 -25.23
N LYS A 31 -3.98 -47.03 -24.21
CA LYS A 31 -3.74 -48.46 -24.01
C LYS A 31 -4.92 -49.26 -23.44
N GLY A 32 -6.04 -48.61 -23.12
CA GLY A 32 -7.21 -49.26 -22.55
C GLY A 32 -7.13 -49.52 -21.04
N ASN A 33 -6.12 -48.99 -20.36
CA ASN A 33 -5.93 -49.16 -18.93
C ASN A 33 -6.78 -48.18 -18.08
N PRO A 34 -7.07 -48.52 -16.82
CA PRO A 34 -7.88 -47.67 -15.94
C PRO A 34 -7.11 -46.42 -15.46
N VAL A 35 -7.60 -45.24 -15.83
CA VAL A 35 -6.96 -43.94 -15.52
C VAL A 35 -7.45 -43.25 -14.24
N LYS A 36 -8.52 -43.76 -13.61
CA LYS A 36 -9.16 -43.11 -12.45
C LYS A 36 -8.17 -42.79 -11.32
N ARG A 37 -7.25 -43.72 -11.02
CA ARG A 37 -6.24 -43.53 -9.97
C ARG A 37 -5.25 -42.41 -10.30
N ILE A 38 -4.83 -42.33 -11.57
CA ILE A 38 -3.87 -41.33 -12.04
C ILE A 38 -4.48 -39.93 -12.00
N LEU A 39 -5.74 -39.80 -12.44
CA LEU A 39 -6.47 -38.53 -12.37
C LEU A 39 -6.69 -38.06 -10.92
N LEU A 40 -6.94 -38.99 -9.99
CA LEU A 40 -7.11 -38.67 -8.57
C LEU A 40 -5.80 -38.16 -7.95
N VAL A 41 -4.66 -38.75 -8.33
CA VAL A 41 -3.33 -38.27 -7.93
C VAL A 41 -3.00 -36.92 -8.57
N ALA A 42 -3.40 -36.68 -9.82
CA ALA A 42 -3.20 -35.41 -10.52
C ALA A 42 -4.01 -34.24 -9.90
N LEU A 43 -5.05 -34.54 -9.11
CA LEU A 43 -5.85 -33.53 -8.43
C LEU A 43 -5.05 -32.80 -7.33
N ILE A 44 -4.15 -33.51 -6.64
CA ILE A 44 -3.34 -32.95 -5.54
C ILE A 44 -2.42 -31.82 -6.01
N PRO A 45 -1.53 -32.02 -7.00
CA PRO A 45 -0.68 -30.94 -7.50
C PRO A 45 -1.49 -29.84 -8.19
N PHE A 46 -2.67 -30.15 -8.76
CA PHE A 46 -3.56 -29.14 -9.32
C PHE A 46 -4.19 -28.24 -8.24
N ILE A 47 -4.61 -28.79 -7.10
CA ILE A 47 -5.10 -27.98 -5.97
C ILE A 47 -3.96 -27.12 -5.41
N LEU A 48 -2.76 -27.67 -5.26
CA LEU A 48 -1.59 -26.91 -4.83
C LEU A 48 -1.30 -25.76 -5.81
N LEU A 49 -1.36 -26.02 -7.12
CA LEU A 49 -1.24 -24.99 -8.15
C LEU A 49 -2.25 -23.86 -7.92
N LEU A 50 -3.53 -24.17 -7.67
CA LEU A 50 -4.56 -23.17 -7.41
C LEU A 50 -4.28 -22.35 -6.14
N VAL A 51 -3.84 -22.99 -5.04
CA VAL A 51 -3.52 -22.31 -3.78
C VAL A 51 -2.30 -21.39 -3.91
N PHE A 52 -1.27 -21.81 -4.64
CA PHE A 52 -0.09 -20.98 -4.85
C PHE A 52 -0.33 -19.88 -5.90
N SER A 53 -1.22 -20.12 -6.86
CA SER A 53 -1.59 -19.13 -7.88
C SER A 53 -2.60 -18.10 -7.37
N SER A 54 -3.50 -18.48 -6.45
CA SER A 54 -4.53 -17.57 -5.90
C SER A 54 -3.92 -16.39 -5.14
N LYS A 55 -2.80 -16.60 -4.43
CA LYS A 55 -2.02 -15.52 -3.81
C LYS A 55 -1.45 -14.50 -4.80
N ARG A 56 -1.40 -14.83 -6.09
CA ARG A 56 -0.95 -13.96 -7.18
C ARG A 56 -2.10 -13.26 -7.91
N LEU A 57 -3.32 -13.78 -7.78
CA LEU A 57 -4.56 -13.19 -8.31
C LEU A 57 -5.12 -12.11 -7.39
N SER A 58 -4.54 -11.93 -6.19
CA SER A 58 -4.85 -10.81 -5.32
C SER A 58 -4.64 -9.50 -6.09
N PRO A 59 -5.69 -8.65 -6.20
CA PRO A 59 -5.58 -7.36 -6.87
C PRO A 59 -4.42 -6.59 -6.25
N ARG A 60 -3.45 -6.15 -7.06
CA ARG A 60 -2.38 -5.26 -6.59
C ARG A 60 -2.83 -3.81 -6.66
N ILE A 61 -2.20 -2.96 -5.85
CA ILE A 61 -2.26 -1.51 -6.03
C ILE A 61 -1.53 -1.17 -7.34
N LEU A 62 -2.24 -0.53 -8.26
CA LEU A 62 -1.76 -0.17 -9.58
C LEU A 62 -2.07 1.30 -9.85
N LYS A 63 -1.00 2.08 -10.07
CA LYS A 63 -1.08 3.51 -10.40
C LYS A 63 -2.05 3.79 -11.56
N ASP A 64 -2.03 2.97 -12.61
CA ASP A 64 -2.81 3.19 -13.83
C ASP A 64 -4.17 2.47 -13.84
N ASN A 65 -4.63 1.99 -12.68
CA ASN A 65 -5.95 1.38 -12.55
C ASN A 65 -6.64 1.82 -11.23
N PRO A 66 -7.30 2.99 -11.24
CA PRO A 66 -7.95 3.54 -10.04
C PRO A 66 -9.03 2.64 -9.45
N ALA A 67 -9.80 1.93 -10.28
CA ALA A 67 -10.84 1.02 -9.80
C ALA A 67 -10.24 -0.16 -9.01
N GLN A 68 -9.16 -0.76 -9.54
CA GLN A 68 -8.47 -1.86 -8.88
C GLN A 68 -7.77 -1.39 -7.60
N THR A 69 -7.09 -0.24 -7.66
CA THR A 69 -6.43 0.36 -6.49
C THR A 69 -7.44 0.70 -5.40
N THR A 70 -8.55 1.33 -5.74
CA THR A 70 -9.62 1.65 -4.78
C THR A 70 -10.13 0.38 -4.10
N ARG A 71 -10.43 -0.66 -4.88
CA ARG A 71 -10.87 -1.93 -4.33
C ARG A 71 -9.82 -2.54 -3.41
N ARG A 72 -8.54 -2.53 -3.79
CA ARG A 72 -7.48 -3.11 -2.97
C ARG A 72 -7.25 -2.33 -1.69
N VAL A 73 -7.24 -1.00 -1.75
CA VAL A 73 -7.15 -0.12 -0.58
C VAL A 73 -8.34 -0.39 0.36
N CYS A 74 -9.56 -0.48 -0.16
CA CYS A 74 -10.74 -0.84 0.63
C CYS A 74 -10.60 -2.21 1.30
N GLU A 75 -10.12 -3.22 0.58
CA GLU A 75 -9.87 -4.56 1.13
C GLU A 75 -8.81 -4.53 2.24
N LEU A 76 -7.73 -3.77 2.07
CA LEU A 76 -6.68 -3.61 3.07
C LEU A 76 -7.20 -2.89 4.32
N THR A 77 -8.03 -1.86 4.16
CA THR A 77 -8.58 -1.08 5.28
C THR A 77 -9.85 -1.67 5.89
N GLY A 78 -10.35 -2.80 5.35
CA GLY A 78 -11.63 -3.39 5.76
C GLY A 78 -12.86 -2.54 5.46
N TYR A 79 -12.75 -1.59 4.53
CA TYR A 79 -13.83 -0.68 4.14
C TYR A 79 -14.66 -1.29 3.00
N ASP A 80 -15.98 -1.08 3.00
CA ASP A 80 -16.83 -1.55 1.89
C ASP A 80 -16.60 -0.68 0.64
N PRO A 81 -16.15 -1.24 -0.50
CA PRO A 81 -15.95 -0.49 -1.74
C PRO A 81 -17.21 0.24 -2.23
N LYS A 82 -18.42 -0.22 -1.86
CA LYS A 82 -19.67 0.44 -2.22
C LYS A 82 -19.94 1.71 -1.43
N GLY A 83 -19.27 1.90 -0.30
CA GLY A 83 -19.37 3.09 0.54
C GLY A 83 -18.50 4.25 0.06
N VAL A 84 -17.62 4.04 -0.93
CA VAL A 84 -16.68 5.07 -1.39
C VAL A 84 -17.43 6.25 -1.99
N GLU A 85 -17.29 7.41 -1.36
CA GLU A 85 -17.87 8.67 -1.81
C GLU A 85 -16.92 9.31 -2.83
N LYS A 86 -17.46 9.76 -3.96
CA LYS A 86 -16.68 10.41 -5.02
C LYS A 86 -17.04 11.89 -5.09
N GLU A 87 -16.04 12.74 -5.01
CA GLU A 87 -16.16 14.18 -5.11
C GLU A 87 -15.22 14.70 -6.20
N ASP A 88 -15.66 15.71 -6.94
CA ASP A 88 -14.76 16.45 -7.81
C ASP A 88 -13.92 17.41 -6.96
N GLY A 89 -12.59 17.32 -7.10
CA GLY A 89 -11.64 18.17 -6.40
C GLY A 89 -11.08 19.26 -7.30
N ASP A 90 -10.97 20.47 -6.76
CA ASP A 90 -10.32 21.61 -7.43
C ASP A 90 -9.34 22.29 -6.45
N ILE A 91 -8.04 22.28 -6.75
CA ILE A 91 -7.03 22.97 -5.93
C ILE A 91 -7.08 24.45 -6.33
N SER A 92 -7.68 25.30 -5.50
CA SER A 92 -8.12 26.64 -5.89
C SER A 92 -7.03 27.71 -6.08
N GLU A 93 -5.73 27.41 -6.14
CA GLU A 93 -4.71 28.48 -5.96
C GLU A 93 -3.50 28.52 -6.93
N THR A 94 -3.48 27.85 -8.10
CA THR A 94 -2.45 28.15 -9.14
C THR A 94 -2.93 27.94 -10.59
N PRO A 95 -2.28 28.58 -11.61
CA PRO A 95 -2.84 28.82 -12.96
C PRO A 95 -2.75 27.64 -13.94
N LYS A 96 -2.31 26.45 -13.50
CA LYS A 96 -2.28 25.22 -14.31
C LYS A 96 -2.85 24.08 -13.48
N ARG A 97 -4.17 24.04 -13.36
CA ARG A 97 -4.88 23.07 -12.51
C ARG A 97 -5.10 21.76 -13.25
N ASP A 98 -4.52 20.68 -12.71
CA ASP A 98 -4.98 19.33 -13.00
C ASP A 98 -6.25 19.10 -12.18
N LYS A 99 -7.41 19.05 -12.85
CA LYS A 99 -8.64 18.56 -12.22
C LYS A 99 -8.41 17.14 -11.70
N PHE A 100 -8.95 16.82 -10.55
CA PHE A 100 -8.84 15.49 -9.96
C PHE A 100 -10.16 15.09 -9.31
N LYS A 101 -10.31 13.78 -9.07
CA LYS A 101 -11.41 13.21 -8.32
C LYS A 101 -10.89 12.67 -7.01
N LEU A 102 -11.60 13.00 -5.95
CA LEU A 102 -11.32 12.56 -4.60
C LEU A 102 -12.27 11.44 -4.25
N TYR A 103 -11.73 10.27 -3.93
CA TYR A 103 -12.50 9.14 -3.44
C TYR A 103 -12.28 9.04 -1.93
N ARG A 104 -13.32 9.32 -1.15
CA ARG A 104 -13.26 9.27 0.31
C ARG A 104 -13.66 7.90 0.81
N LEU A 105 -12.84 7.34 1.70
CA LEU A 105 -13.11 6.09 2.42
C LEU A 105 -13.53 6.44 3.86
N LYS A 106 -14.44 7.41 4.01
CA LYS A 106 -14.85 7.96 5.31
C LYS A 106 -13.63 8.34 6.16
N ASP A 107 -13.49 7.76 7.35
CA ASP A 107 -12.42 8.03 8.32
C ASP A 107 -11.17 7.16 8.08
N HIS A 108 -11.19 6.27 7.08
CA HIS A 108 -10.11 5.32 6.81
C HIS A 108 -9.06 5.87 5.84
N GLY A 109 -9.42 6.81 4.97
CA GLY A 109 -8.50 7.30 3.95
C GLY A 109 -9.13 8.07 2.81
N VAL A 110 -8.27 8.48 1.88
CA VAL A 110 -8.63 9.19 0.66
C VAL A 110 -7.78 8.71 -0.50
N ILE A 111 -8.33 8.72 -1.71
CA ILE A 111 -7.62 8.40 -2.95
C ILE A 111 -7.84 9.55 -3.94
N ASN A 112 -6.73 10.12 -4.41
CA ASN A 112 -6.71 11.15 -5.44
C ASN A 112 -6.50 10.50 -6.80
N VAL A 113 -7.41 10.76 -7.72
CA VAL A 113 -7.42 10.19 -9.06
C VAL A 113 -7.45 11.32 -10.08
N THR A 114 -6.85 11.14 -11.25
CA THR A 114 -7.04 12.09 -12.37
C THR A 114 -8.53 12.25 -12.71
N ASP A 115 -8.92 13.43 -13.21
CA ASP A 115 -10.30 13.73 -13.60
C ASP A 115 -10.91 12.69 -14.56
N ASP A 116 -10.08 12.20 -15.49
CA ASP A 116 -10.44 11.16 -16.45
C ASP A 116 -10.44 9.73 -15.88
N GLU A 117 -10.19 9.56 -14.59
CA GLU A 117 -10.16 8.29 -13.84
C GLU A 117 -9.20 7.24 -14.42
N LYS A 118 -8.16 7.66 -15.14
CA LYS A 118 -7.17 6.73 -15.70
C LYS A 118 -6.01 6.45 -14.76
N ARG A 119 -5.75 7.32 -13.79
CA ARG A 119 -4.55 7.21 -12.96
C ARG A 119 -4.77 7.68 -11.54
N VAL A 120 -4.22 6.95 -10.59
CA VAL A 120 -4.11 7.36 -9.19
C VAL A 120 -2.92 8.31 -9.06
N ASN A 121 -3.18 9.51 -8.56
CA ASN A 121 -2.14 10.48 -8.25
C ASN A 121 -1.53 10.18 -6.88
N SER A 122 -2.37 9.91 -5.88
CA SER A 122 -1.96 9.55 -4.52
C SER A 122 -3.09 8.86 -3.76
N PHE A 123 -2.76 8.21 -2.65
CA PHE A 123 -3.74 7.79 -1.65
C PHE A 123 -3.16 7.92 -0.25
N SER A 124 -4.02 8.19 0.72
CA SER A 124 -3.67 8.27 2.14
C SER A 124 -4.58 7.36 2.94
N ILE A 125 -4.00 6.68 3.92
CA ILE A 125 -4.70 5.77 4.82
C ILE A 125 -4.37 6.19 6.25
N TYR A 126 -5.40 6.31 7.08
CA TYR A 126 -5.30 6.85 8.42
C TYR A 126 -5.47 5.77 9.48
N ASN A 127 -4.88 5.99 10.66
CA ASN A 127 -5.06 5.15 11.85
C ASN A 127 -4.72 3.67 11.63
N VAL A 128 -3.62 3.39 10.92
CA VAL A 128 -3.15 2.03 10.65
C VAL A 128 -2.06 1.61 11.64
N ASP A 129 -1.89 0.30 11.81
CA ASP A 129 -0.81 -0.26 12.62
C ASP A 129 0.47 -0.48 11.80
N LYS A 130 1.56 -0.82 12.50
CA LYS A 130 2.86 -1.11 11.86
C LYS A 130 2.82 -2.34 10.96
N GLY A 131 2.01 -3.34 11.28
CA GLY A 131 1.85 -4.56 10.48
C GLY A 131 1.24 -4.27 9.10
N PHE A 132 0.22 -3.40 9.07
CA PHE A 132 -0.41 -2.91 7.87
C PHE A 132 0.60 -2.22 6.94
N ILE A 133 1.46 -1.34 7.48
CA ILE A 133 2.46 -0.63 6.68
C ILE A 133 3.42 -1.59 6.00
N LEU A 134 3.88 -2.61 6.73
CA LEU A 134 4.77 -3.63 6.19
C LEU A 134 4.11 -4.45 5.07
N GLU A 135 2.81 -4.77 5.21
CA GLU A 135 2.06 -5.44 4.16
C GLU A 135 1.86 -4.55 2.94
N LEU A 136 1.52 -3.27 3.14
CA LEU A 136 1.37 -2.28 2.08
C LEU A 136 2.66 -2.10 1.27
N PHE A 137 3.81 -1.95 1.94
CA PHE A 137 5.11 -1.83 1.25
C PHE A 137 5.44 -3.08 0.44
N LYS A 138 5.12 -4.26 0.97
CA LYS A 138 5.29 -5.51 0.23
C LYS A 138 4.42 -5.58 -1.02
N GLU A 139 3.20 -5.03 -1.00
CA GLU A 139 2.35 -4.97 -2.19
C GLU A 139 2.84 -3.99 -3.24
N LEU A 140 3.40 -2.88 -2.79
CA LEU A 140 3.97 -1.83 -3.63
C LEU A 140 5.37 -2.17 -4.15
N ASP A 141 5.95 -3.30 -3.70
CA ASP A 141 7.37 -3.64 -3.92
C ASP A 141 8.32 -2.52 -3.45
N TYR A 142 7.90 -1.81 -2.39
CA TYR A 142 8.61 -0.67 -1.84
C TYR A 142 9.63 -1.14 -0.78
N PRO A 143 10.91 -0.71 -0.86
CA PRO A 143 11.91 -1.12 0.11
C PRO A 143 11.62 -0.52 1.49
N ILE A 144 11.73 -1.32 2.54
CA ILE A 144 11.72 -0.82 3.91
C ILE A 144 13.07 -0.17 4.16
N THR A 145 13.11 1.16 4.23
CA THR A 145 14.32 1.92 4.54
C THR A 145 14.50 2.09 6.05
N ASP A 146 15.74 2.36 6.47
CA ASP A 146 16.06 2.59 7.89
C ASP A 146 15.26 3.77 8.46
N GLN A 147 14.99 4.79 7.63
CA GLN A 147 14.18 5.95 8.00
C GLN A 147 12.75 5.57 8.42
N PHE A 148 12.12 4.54 7.84
CA PHE A 148 10.82 4.06 8.29
C PHE A 148 10.90 3.17 9.52
N SER A 149 12.03 2.49 9.70
CA SER A 149 12.30 1.69 10.90
C SER A 149 12.49 2.57 12.14
N GLU A 150 12.95 3.81 11.92
CA GLU A 150 13.18 4.86 12.93
C GLU A 150 11.95 5.70 13.25
N VAL A 151 10.88 5.65 12.44
CA VAL A 151 9.58 6.27 12.78
C VAL A 151 8.95 5.53 13.94
N ASN A 152 9.32 5.96 15.14
CA ASN A 152 8.85 5.49 16.44
C ASN A 152 8.66 6.73 17.33
N GLU A 153 8.65 6.58 18.65
CA GLU A 153 8.45 7.67 19.63
C GLU A 153 9.41 8.88 19.49
N SER A 154 10.52 8.78 18.76
CA SER A 154 11.50 9.86 18.55
C SER A 154 11.24 10.74 17.31
N GLU A 155 10.73 10.18 16.21
CA GLU A 155 10.43 10.89 14.96
C GLU A 155 8.97 10.66 14.58
N THR A 156 8.16 11.72 14.62
CA THR A 156 6.72 11.65 14.33
C THR A 156 6.42 11.59 12.83
N MET A 157 7.41 11.77 11.96
CA MET A 157 7.20 11.85 10.51
C MET A 157 8.46 11.47 9.73
N SER A 158 8.28 10.67 8.69
CA SER A 158 9.30 10.36 7.68
C SER A 158 8.74 10.51 6.27
N PHE A 159 9.56 11.01 5.35
CA PHE A 159 9.26 11.06 3.94
C PHE A 159 10.42 10.47 3.16
N ASP A 160 10.10 9.54 2.27
CA ASP A 160 11.04 8.92 1.35
C ASP A 160 10.47 8.95 -0.07
N ASN A 161 11.35 8.90 -1.06
CA ASN A 161 10.98 8.78 -2.46
C ASN A 161 11.93 7.79 -3.13
N THR A 162 11.41 6.59 -3.39
CA THR A 162 12.12 5.51 -4.05
C THR A 162 11.31 5.06 -5.27
N ASP A 163 11.98 4.83 -6.39
CA ASP A 163 11.37 4.34 -7.64
C ASP A 163 10.17 5.15 -8.15
N ASN A 164 10.19 6.47 -7.93
CA ASN A 164 9.09 7.40 -8.25
C ASN A 164 7.80 7.14 -7.47
N ILE A 165 7.93 6.56 -6.27
CA ILE A 165 6.87 6.44 -5.28
C ILE A 165 7.30 7.25 -4.07
N GLY A 166 6.57 8.34 -3.81
CA GLY A 166 6.72 9.14 -2.61
C GLY A 166 5.92 8.53 -1.48
N THR A 167 6.55 8.31 -0.34
CA THR A 167 5.93 7.71 0.83
C THR A 167 6.11 8.63 2.01
N LEU A 168 5.00 9.14 2.55
CA LEU A 168 4.97 9.86 3.81
C LEU A 168 4.40 8.94 4.88
N LEU A 169 5.13 8.77 5.98
CA LEU A 169 4.67 8.07 7.16
C LEU A 169 4.62 9.05 8.32
N ILE A 170 3.49 9.12 9.02
CA ILE A 170 3.29 9.94 10.21
C ILE A 170 2.91 9.02 11.36
N TYR A 171 3.63 9.11 12.47
CA TYR A 171 3.30 8.41 13.70
C TYR A 171 2.55 9.34 14.66
N ASN A 172 1.34 8.94 15.02
CA ASN A 172 0.54 9.59 16.04
C ASN A 172 0.82 8.91 17.39
N LYS A 173 1.54 9.64 18.24
CA LYS A 173 1.93 9.18 19.59
C LYS A 173 0.74 8.96 20.51
N ASP A 174 -0.27 9.81 20.41
CA ASP A 174 -1.40 9.80 21.36
C ASP A 174 -2.25 8.54 21.21
N ASN A 175 -2.38 8.06 19.97
CA ASN A 175 -3.18 6.89 19.62
C ASN A 175 -2.34 5.65 19.30
N ASN A 176 -1.01 5.74 19.37
CA ASN A 176 -0.06 4.68 18.97
C ASN A 176 -0.41 4.07 17.60
N ASN A 177 -0.65 4.94 16.61
CA ASN A 177 -1.04 4.53 15.27
C ASN A 177 -0.31 5.37 14.22
N TYR A 178 -0.47 4.99 12.96
CA TYR A 178 0.21 5.63 11.85
C TYR A 178 -0.79 6.14 10.82
N SER A 179 -0.37 7.16 10.10
CA SER A 179 -0.99 7.58 8.85
C SER A 179 0.05 7.47 7.74
N ILE A 180 -0.34 6.90 6.62
CA ILE A 180 0.56 6.66 5.49
C ILE A 180 -0.04 7.27 4.22
N SER A 181 0.76 8.02 3.49
CA SER A 181 0.40 8.58 2.19
C SER A 181 1.38 8.08 1.13
N ILE A 182 0.82 7.47 0.08
CA ILE A 182 1.54 6.99 -1.09
C ILE A 182 1.22 7.94 -2.25
N MET A 183 2.26 8.47 -2.87
CA MET A 183 2.17 9.43 -3.94
C MET A 183 2.85 8.86 -5.19
N TYR A 184 2.29 9.14 -6.35
CA TYR A 184 2.81 8.72 -7.66
C TYR A 184 3.12 9.90 -8.59
N ASN A 185 2.80 11.13 -8.17
CA ASN A 185 2.99 12.37 -8.92
C ASN A 185 4.24 13.11 -8.42
N SER A 186 5.13 13.47 -9.35
CA SER A 186 6.41 14.10 -9.05
C SER A 186 6.32 15.52 -8.49
N ASN A 187 5.22 16.23 -8.76
CA ASN A 187 4.98 17.55 -8.18
C ASN A 187 4.58 17.44 -6.70
N GLU A 188 3.68 16.50 -6.38
CA GLU A 188 3.30 16.20 -4.99
C GLU A 188 4.52 15.81 -4.15
N PHE A 189 5.50 15.08 -4.72
CA PHE A 189 6.74 14.74 -4.02
C PHE A 189 7.54 15.97 -3.58
N LYS A 190 7.65 16.97 -4.46
CA LYS A 190 8.50 18.14 -4.23
C LYS A 190 7.88 19.03 -3.15
N GLU A 191 6.56 19.21 -3.22
CA GLU A 191 5.80 19.97 -2.24
C GLU A 191 5.86 19.30 -0.87
N MET A 192 5.61 17.99 -0.82
CA MET A 192 5.62 17.23 0.43
C MET A 192 7.02 17.20 1.06
N LYS A 193 8.06 16.94 0.28
CA LYS A 193 9.45 16.98 0.76
C LYS A 193 9.79 18.35 1.35
N GLY A 194 9.42 19.43 0.66
CA GLY A 194 9.64 20.80 1.13
C GLY A 194 8.97 21.07 2.48
N MET A 195 7.74 20.56 2.66
CA MET A 195 7.00 20.68 3.92
C MET A 195 7.64 19.87 5.05
N VAL A 196 8.01 18.59 4.82
CA VAL A 196 8.66 17.77 5.84
C VAL A 196 10.01 18.35 6.26
N ASP A 197 10.82 18.81 5.31
CA ASP A 197 12.10 19.47 5.60
C ASP A 197 11.92 20.78 6.37
N PHE A 198 10.83 21.51 6.13
CA PHE A 198 10.46 22.70 6.91
C PHE A 198 10.07 22.33 8.35
N LEU A 199 9.18 21.34 8.52
CA LEU A 199 8.71 20.88 9.84
C LEU A 199 9.84 20.29 10.69
N ARG A 200 10.76 19.54 10.08
CA ARG A 200 11.97 19.05 10.78
C ARG A 200 12.82 20.21 11.27
N ARG A 201 13.08 21.21 10.42
CA ARG A 201 13.89 22.40 10.80
C ARG A 201 13.22 23.26 11.88
N SER A 202 11.90 23.43 11.84
CA SER A 202 11.17 24.21 12.86
C SER A 202 11.12 23.48 14.21
N THR A 203 11.01 22.15 14.20
CA THR A 203 11.08 21.31 15.41
C THR A 203 12.47 21.36 16.06
N ILE A 204 13.54 21.33 15.25
CA ILE A 204 14.93 21.48 15.73
C ILE A 204 15.16 22.88 16.31
N ARG A 205 14.61 23.94 15.71
CA ARG A 205 14.68 25.31 16.27
C ARG A 205 13.99 25.42 17.63
N LYS A 206 12.81 24.82 17.81
CA LYS A 206 12.14 24.79 19.12
C LYS A 206 12.96 24.04 20.19
N LYS A 207 13.63 22.94 19.81
CA LYS A 207 14.52 22.20 20.72
C LYS A 207 15.81 22.96 21.08
N THR A 208 16.31 23.83 20.20
CA THR A 208 17.54 24.59 20.43
C THR A 208 17.30 25.95 21.10
N SER A 209 16.06 26.43 21.15
CA SER A 209 15.67 27.62 21.92
C SER A 209 15.21 27.33 23.36
N LEU A 210 15.13 26.05 23.75
CA LEU A 210 14.81 25.62 25.10
C LEU A 210 16.10 25.16 25.80
N THR A 211 16.87 26.12 26.30
CA THR A 211 17.88 25.87 27.32
C THR A 211 17.22 25.87 28.70
N ASP A 212 17.11 24.68 29.28
CA ASP A 212 17.00 24.24 30.69
C ASP A 212 16.18 24.99 31.77
N ASP A 213 15.63 26.19 31.58
CA ASP A 213 14.95 26.90 32.69
C ASP A 213 13.41 27.03 32.60
N ASP A 214 12.78 26.71 31.46
CA ASP A 214 11.33 26.97 31.27
C ASP A 214 10.48 25.69 31.31
N TYR A 215 10.65 24.90 32.37
CA TYR A 215 9.89 23.67 32.61
C TYR A 215 8.55 23.90 33.33
N TRP A 216 7.89 25.05 33.16
CA TRP A 216 6.51 25.24 33.64
C TRP A 216 5.76 26.27 32.80
N ASN A 217 5.01 25.81 31.79
CA ASN A 217 3.65 26.29 31.54
C ASN A 217 2.97 25.45 30.46
N SER A 218 2.03 24.64 30.92
CA SER A 218 0.89 24.17 30.14
C SER A 218 0.10 25.38 29.66
N ASP A 219 0.06 25.64 28.35
CA ASP A 219 -1.00 26.35 27.61
C ASP A 219 -0.43 26.78 26.25
N LEU A 220 -0.43 25.90 25.25
CA LEU A 220 -0.08 26.26 23.87
C LEU A 220 -0.77 25.29 22.89
N TRP A 221 -2.09 25.20 23.00
CA TRP A 221 -2.97 24.70 21.95
C TRP A 221 -4.17 25.64 21.80
N SER A 222 -3.98 26.72 21.07
CA SER A 222 -5.06 27.47 20.43
C SER A 222 -4.58 27.84 19.03
N TYR A 223 -5.01 27.07 18.03
CA TYR A 223 -4.95 27.51 16.65
C TYR A 223 -6.17 28.38 16.40
N ASP A 224 -5.96 29.69 16.33
CA ASP A 224 -6.91 30.60 15.69
C ASP A 224 -6.71 30.47 14.18
N LEU A 225 -7.78 30.03 13.51
CA LEU A 225 -7.95 30.11 12.07
C LEU A 225 -8.81 31.34 11.80
N ASP A 226 -8.18 32.40 11.28
CA ASP A 226 -8.85 33.45 10.51
C ASP A 226 -8.55 33.23 9.02
#